data_AF-A0A4Q4U5H7-F1
#
_entry.id   AF-A0A4Q4U5H7-F1
#
_cell.length_a   1.000
_cell.length_b   1.000
_cell.length_c   1.000
_cell.angle_alpha   90.00
_cell.angle_beta   90.00
_cell.angle_gamma   90.00
#
_symmetry.space_group_name_H-M   'P 1'
#
loop_
_entity.id
_entity.type
_entity.pdbx_description
1 polymer ?
#
loop_
_entity_poly.entity_id
_entity_poly.type
_entity_poly.pdbx_seq_one_letter_code
_entity_poly.pdbx_strand_id
1 'polypeptide(L)'
;MNPRRVLDVGTGTGIWAIDFAQQHPSSEVLGIDLNPIEPELPVPPNCRFECWDARSEWTFAEGESFDYIHVRSLGVVMDHHLLLKPVYNHLTPGGWAEFQEWNLKFESADRSLEGTQLSIKQLGGDAARIMSYKHILPEMGFEEVTERKYAVPINPWAPGKQSKAMGEMNKTNILASMRPMSTAILTKVLGWSTSGVDELLAAARKDLDNTQIHGFMTL
;
A
#
# COMPACT_ATOMS: atom_id res chain seq x y z
N MET A 1 9.10 -17.60 -10.94
CA MET A 1 8.41 -18.61 -10.11
C MET A 1 7.03 -18.82 -10.73
N ASN A 2 6.47 -20.04 -10.68
CA ASN A 2 5.13 -20.35 -11.20
C ASN A 2 4.25 -20.81 -10.03
N PRO A 3 3.68 -19.87 -9.24
CA PRO A 3 2.93 -20.23 -8.04
C PRO A 3 1.65 -20.96 -8.42
N ARG A 4 1.28 -22.02 -7.70
CA ARG A 4 -0.01 -22.69 -7.90
C ARG A 4 -1.11 -22.06 -7.06
N ARG A 5 -0.81 -21.67 -5.82
CA ARG A 5 -1.77 -20.99 -4.94
C ARG A 5 -1.27 -19.59 -4.57
N VAL A 6 -2.13 -18.59 -4.76
CA VAL A 6 -1.82 -17.18 -4.54
C VAL A 6 -2.86 -16.55 -3.64
N LEU A 7 -2.41 -15.79 -2.65
CA LEU A 7 -3.26 -14.98 -1.78
C LEU A 7 -2.96 -13.49 -2.00
N ASP A 8 -4.01 -12.70 -2.24
CA ASP A 8 -3.94 -11.24 -2.25
C ASP A 8 -4.67 -10.68 -1.02
N VAL A 9 -3.91 -10.19 -0.05
CA VAL A 9 -4.42 -9.74 1.26
C VAL A 9 -4.74 -8.25 1.21
N GLY A 10 -5.98 -7.89 1.52
CA GLY A 10 -6.47 -6.51 1.34
C GLY A 10 -6.61 -6.18 -0.14
N THR A 11 -7.24 -7.09 -0.90
CA THR A 11 -7.33 -7.01 -2.36
C THR A 11 -8.08 -5.76 -2.85
N GLY A 12 -8.89 -5.13 -1.99
CA GLY A 12 -9.64 -3.92 -2.31
C GLY A 12 -10.58 -4.14 -3.49
N THR A 13 -10.32 -3.45 -4.60
CA THR A 13 -11.13 -3.56 -5.83
C THR A 13 -10.92 -4.87 -6.60
N GLY A 14 -9.93 -5.68 -6.21
CA GLY A 14 -9.62 -6.95 -6.86
C GLY A 14 -8.79 -6.82 -8.15
N ILE A 15 -8.42 -5.60 -8.57
CA ILE A 15 -7.67 -5.35 -9.82
C ILE A 15 -6.38 -6.17 -9.87
N TRP A 16 -5.60 -6.17 -8.78
CA TRP A 16 -4.32 -6.89 -8.75
C TRP A 16 -4.54 -8.41 -8.89
N ALA A 17 -5.47 -8.99 -8.12
CA ALA A 17 -5.78 -10.42 -8.16
C ALA A 17 -6.26 -10.86 -9.56
N ILE A 18 -7.12 -10.06 -10.20
CA ILE A 18 -7.62 -10.30 -11.56
C ILE A 18 -6.47 -10.26 -12.57
N ASP A 19 -5.66 -9.20 -12.55
CA ASP A 19 -4.53 -9.04 -13.47
C ASP A 19 -3.51 -10.17 -13.29
N PHE A 20 -3.24 -10.58 -12.04
CA PHE A 20 -2.35 -11.69 -11.74
C PHE A 20 -2.90 -13.01 -12.29
N ALA A 21 -4.18 -13.31 -12.05
CA ALA A 21 -4.84 -14.53 -12.50
C ALA A 21 -4.89 -14.64 -14.03
N GLN A 22 -5.07 -13.53 -14.74
CA GLN A 22 -5.03 -13.48 -16.21
C GLN A 22 -3.64 -13.80 -16.76
N GLN A 23 -2.59 -13.27 -16.12
CA GLN A 23 -1.20 -13.51 -16.52
C GLN A 23 -0.70 -14.92 -16.15
N HIS A 24 -1.31 -15.54 -15.12
CA HIS A 24 -0.95 -16.85 -14.61
C HIS A 24 -2.16 -17.79 -14.58
N PRO A 25 -2.62 -18.29 -15.74
CA PRO A 25 -3.83 -19.11 -15.83
C PRO A 25 -3.72 -20.46 -15.09
N SER A 26 -2.51 -20.87 -14.70
CA SER A 26 -2.25 -22.07 -13.89
C SER A 26 -2.30 -21.82 -12.38
N SER A 27 -2.40 -20.57 -11.95
CA SER A 27 -2.47 -20.17 -10.54
C SER A 27 -3.92 -20.06 -10.10
N GLU A 28 -4.24 -20.59 -8.93
CA GLU A 28 -5.47 -20.31 -8.20
C GLU A 28 -5.23 -19.07 -7.32
N VAL A 29 -5.97 -17.99 -7.58
CA VAL A 29 -5.85 -16.71 -6.88
C VAL A 29 -7.05 -16.50 -5.97
N LEU A 30 -6.78 -16.28 -4.69
CA LEU A 30 -7.76 -15.87 -3.70
C LEU A 30 -7.46 -14.42 -3.28
N GLY A 31 -8.40 -13.51 -3.50
CA GLY A 31 -8.36 -12.17 -2.92
C GLY A 31 -9.22 -12.09 -1.67
N ILE A 32 -8.68 -11.53 -0.59
CA ILE A 32 -9.44 -11.29 0.64
C ILE A 32 -9.49 -9.81 0.99
N ASP A 33 -10.65 -9.33 1.43
CA ASP A 33 -10.82 -7.98 1.98
C ASP A 33 -11.83 -7.98 3.13
N LEU A 34 -11.74 -7.00 4.02
CA LEU A 34 -12.69 -6.80 5.10
C LEU A 34 -14.10 -6.50 4.58
N ASN A 35 -14.20 -5.85 3.41
CA ASN A 35 -15.45 -5.50 2.78
C ASN A 35 -15.76 -6.45 1.61
N PRO A 36 -17.05 -6.62 1.24
CA PRO A 36 -17.40 -7.30 0.01
C PRO A 36 -16.70 -6.68 -1.21
N ILE A 37 -16.11 -7.54 -2.05
CA ILE A 37 -15.44 -7.14 -3.28
C ILE A 37 -16.47 -7.12 -4.41
N GLU A 38 -16.60 -5.97 -5.08
CA GLU A 38 -17.44 -5.78 -6.26
C GLU A 38 -16.55 -5.44 -7.47
N PRO A 39 -16.00 -6.45 -8.18
CA PRO A 39 -15.06 -6.20 -9.28
C PRO A 39 -15.73 -5.47 -10.45
N GLU A 40 -15.10 -4.41 -10.93
CA GLU A 40 -15.50 -3.73 -12.17
C GLU A 40 -15.08 -4.50 -13.44
N LEU A 41 -14.10 -5.40 -13.29
CA LEU A 41 -13.53 -6.20 -14.37
C LEU A 41 -14.07 -7.64 -14.35
N PRO A 42 -14.14 -8.32 -15.52
CA PRO A 42 -14.48 -9.74 -15.57
C PRO A 42 -13.49 -10.57 -14.74
N VAL A 43 -14.03 -11.38 -13.82
CA VAL A 43 -13.24 -12.25 -12.94
C VAL A 43 -12.86 -13.54 -13.69
N PRO A 44 -11.57 -13.88 -13.82
CA PRO A 44 -11.12 -15.14 -14.41
C PRO A 44 -11.60 -16.36 -13.61
N PRO A 45 -11.77 -17.54 -14.24
CA PRO A 45 -12.24 -18.75 -13.55
C PRO A 45 -11.28 -19.26 -12.46
N ASN A 46 -10.01 -18.84 -12.52
CA ASN A 46 -8.97 -19.15 -11.54
C ASN A 46 -8.79 -18.06 -10.46
N CYS A 47 -9.72 -17.10 -10.36
CA CYS A 47 -9.71 -16.04 -9.36
C CYS A 47 -11.03 -16.05 -8.58
N ARG A 48 -10.97 -15.93 -7.26
CA ARG A 48 -12.15 -15.73 -6.42
C ARG A 48 -11.88 -14.72 -5.31
N PHE A 49 -12.95 -14.26 -4.69
CA PHE A 49 -12.91 -13.28 -3.62
C PHE A 49 -13.69 -13.75 -2.40
N GLU A 50 -13.15 -13.45 -1.22
CA GLU A 50 -13.79 -13.73 0.07
C GLU A 50 -13.79 -12.48 0.95
N CYS A 51 -14.93 -12.21 1.58
CA CYS A 51 -15.04 -11.15 2.59
C CYS A 51 -14.49 -11.70 3.92
N TRP A 52 -13.22 -11.38 4.20
CA TRP A 52 -12.49 -11.89 5.36
C TRP A 52 -11.60 -10.79 5.95
N ASP A 53 -11.77 -10.53 7.24
CA ASP A 53 -10.84 -9.73 8.03
C ASP A 53 -9.48 -10.43 8.23
N ALA A 54 -8.43 -9.94 7.56
CA ALA A 54 -7.07 -10.44 7.67
C ALA A 54 -6.47 -10.41 9.10
N ARG A 55 -7.09 -9.67 10.04
CA ARG A 55 -6.71 -9.65 11.46
C ARG A 55 -7.24 -10.85 12.25
N SER A 56 -8.23 -11.55 11.70
CA SER A 56 -8.77 -12.77 12.31
C SER A 56 -7.75 -13.90 12.18
N GLU A 57 -7.97 -14.98 12.93
CA GLU A 57 -7.19 -16.20 12.74
C GLU A 57 -7.36 -16.72 11.30
N TRP A 58 -6.24 -17.04 10.64
CA TRP A 58 -6.25 -17.63 9.31
C TRP A 58 -6.49 -19.13 9.47
N THR A 59 -7.65 -19.60 9.01
CA THR A 59 -8.12 -20.99 9.24
C THR A 59 -8.08 -21.82 7.95
N PHE A 60 -7.11 -21.59 7.08
CA PHE A 60 -6.89 -22.42 5.89
C PHE A 60 -6.53 -23.84 6.33
N ALA A 61 -7.04 -24.86 5.64
CA ALA A 61 -6.80 -26.24 6.06
C ALA A 61 -5.32 -26.64 5.93
N GLU A 62 -4.91 -27.69 6.63
CA GLU A 62 -3.53 -28.18 6.56
C GLU A 62 -3.20 -28.60 5.12
N GLY A 63 -2.11 -28.06 4.55
CA GLY A 63 -1.76 -28.24 3.14
C GLY A 63 -2.35 -27.19 2.18
N GLU A 64 -3.11 -26.21 2.71
CA GLU A 64 -3.67 -25.09 1.94
C GLU A 64 -2.82 -23.81 1.97
N SER A 65 -1.54 -23.94 2.32
CA SER A 65 -0.56 -22.86 2.23
C SER A 65 -0.43 -22.32 0.80
N PHE A 66 0.09 -21.10 0.69
CA PHE A 66 0.22 -20.37 -0.55
C PHE A 66 1.68 -20.37 -1.01
N ASP A 67 1.89 -20.45 -2.33
CA ASP A 67 3.21 -20.32 -2.93
C ASP A 67 3.61 -18.85 -3.08
N TYR A 68 2.61 -17.96 -3.14
CA TYR A 68 2.81 -16.53 -3.21
C TYR A 68 1.74 -15.79 -2.39
N ILE A 69 2.16 -14.89 -1.50
CA ILE A 69 1.26 -14.02 -0.76
C ILE A 69 1.63 -12.58 -1.07
N HIS A 70 0.70 -11.85 -1.67
CA HIS A 70 0.84 -10.43 -1.96
C HIS A 70 0.07 -9.61 -0.92
N VAL A 71 0.72 -8.57 -0.41
CA VAL A 71 0.15 -7.62 0.53
C VAL A 71 0.49 -6.21 0.07
N ARG A 72 -0.51 -5.34 -0.05
CA ARG A 72 -0.29 -3.95 -0.44
C ARG A 72 -1.08 -2.98 0.40
N SER A 73 -0.40 -1.93 0.88
CA SER A 73 -1.00 -0.82 1.64
C SER A 73 -1.71 -1.25 2.94
N LEU A 74 -1.23 -2.30 3.62
CA LEU A 74 -1.78 -2.73 4.91
C LEU A 74 -0.82 -2.47 6.08
N GLY A 75 0.47 -2.28 5.82
CA GLY A 75 1.51 -2.12 6.86
C GLY A 75 1.38 -0.86 7.71
N VAL A 76 0.71 0.18 7.21
CA VAL A 76 0.44 1.39 8.01
C VAL A 76 -0.73 1.21 8.97
N VAL A 77 -1.71 0.38 8.60
CA VAL A 77 -3.00 0.26 9.31
C VAL A 77 -3.10 -1.01 10.16
N MET A 78 -2.19 -1.97 9.97
CA MET A 78 -2.19 -3.24 10.67
C MET A 78 -0.90 -3.45 11.46
N ASP A 79 -1.02 -4.10 12.62
CA ASP A 79 0.14 -4.47 13.41
C ASP A 79 1.00 -5.52 12.68
N HIS A 80 2.33 -5.38 12.76
CA HIS A 80 3.24 -6.30 12.07
C HIS A 80 3.07 -7.75 12.52
N HIS A 81 2.81 -8.00 13.81
CA HIS A 81 2.63 -9.37 14.26
C HIS A 81 1.31 -9.96 13.74
N LEU A 82 0.26 -9.13 13.62
CA LEU A 82 -1.03 -9.55 13.08
C LEU A 82 -1.00 -9.76 11.56
N LEU A 83 -0.05 -9.14 10.85
CA LEU A 83 0.09 -9.30 9.40
C LEU A 83 1.18 -10.31 9.02
N LEU A 84 2.41 -10.07 9.44
CA LEU A 84 3.59 -10.78 8.95
C LEU A 84 3.64 -12.23 9.44
N LYS A 85 3.19 -12.49 10.68
CA LYS A 85 3.23 -13.84 11.26
C LYS A 85 2.23 -14.78 10.57
N PRO A 86 0.96 -14.41 10.35
CA PRO A 86 0.05 -15.23 9.55
C PRO A 86 0.55 -15.46 8.12
N VAL A 87 1.08 -14.42 7.46
CA VAL A 87 1.69 -14.54 6.12
C VAL A 87 2.79 -15.60 6.13
N TYR A 88 3.75 -15.52 7.07
CA TYR A 88 4.84 -16.50 7.17
C TYR A 88 4.32 -17.92 7.42
N ASN A 89 3.39 -18.09 8.36
CA ASN A 89 2.86 -19.41 8.73
C ASN A 89 2.06 -20.08 7.61
N HIS A 90 1.54 -19.31 6.66
CA HIS A 90 0.74 -19.81 5.53
C HIS A 90 1.49 -19.81 4.20
N LEU A 91 2.79 -19.55 4.19
CA LEU A 91 3.63 -19.80 3.02
C LEU A 91 4.04 -21.27 2.95
N THR A 92 4.07 -21.82 1.74
CA THR A 92 4.76 -23.09 1.49
C THR A 92 6.27 -22.90 1.68
N PRO A 93 7.02 -23.95 2.07
CA PRO A 93 8.48 -23.89 2.06
C PRO A 93 9.00 -23.50 0.67
N GLY A 94 9.76 -22.40 0.59
CA GLY A 94 10.24 -21.82 -0.67
C GLY A 94 9.24 -20.89 -1.38
N GLY A 95 8.05 -20.68 -0.81
CA GLY A 95 7.11 -19.66 -1.25
C GLY A 95 7.60 -18.23 -0.98
N TRP A 96 6.95 -17.25 -1.60
CA TRP A 96 7.35 -15.84 -1.52
C TRP A 96 6.23 -14.98 -0.94
N ALA A 97 6.59 -14.06 -0.04
CA ALA A 97 5.73 -12.93 0.30
C ALA A 97 6.25 -11.66 -0.38
N GLU A 98 5.33 -10.87 -0.93
CA GLU A 98 5.61 -9.54 -1.44
C GLU A 98 4.80 -8.51 -0.65
N PHE A 99 5.50 -7.50 -0.12
CA PHE A 99 4.90 -6.39 0.59
C PHE A 99 5.16 -5.11 -0.21
N GLN A 100 4.10 -4.44 -0.66
CA GLN A 100 4.18 -3.15 -1.34
C GLN A 100 3.57 -2.06 -0.44
N GLU A 101 4.38 -1.13 0.02
CA GLU A 101 3.96 -0.19 1.06
C GLU A 101 4.45 1.22 0.76
N TRP A 102 3.56 2.20 0.90
CA TRP A 102 3.94 3.60 0.75
C TRP A 102 4.66 4.11 1.99
N ASN A 103 5.88 4.60 1.82
CA ASN A 103 6.43 5.57 2.76
C ASN A 103 5.66 6.89 2.56
N LEU A 104 4.72 7.13 3.46
CA LEU A 104 3.78 8.24 3.39
C LEU A 104 4.44 9.62 3.57
N LYS A 105 5.75 9.69 3.79
CA LYS A 105 6.53 10.93 3.83
C LYS A 105 6.70 11.53 2.44
N PHE A 106 6.42 12.83 2.32
CA PHE A 106 6.78 13.63 1.15
C PHE A 106 8.25 14.06 1.23
N GLU A 107 8.99 13.88 0.13
CA GLU A 107 10.41 14.19 0.01
C GLU A 107 10.71 14.95 -1.28
N SER A 108 11.75 15.78 -1.29
CA SER A 108 12.21 16.53 -2.48
C SER A 108 13.73 16.66 -2.43
N ALA A 109 14.41 16.39 -3.53
CA ALA A 109 15.87 16.47 -3.60
C ALA A 109 16.40 17.91 -3.66
N ASP A 110 15.60 18.85 -4.16
CA ASP A 110 15.95 20.25 -4.39
C ASP A 110 15.32 21.22 -3.38
N ARG A 111 14.73 20.66 -2.30
CA ARG A 111 14.06 21.41 -1.22
C ARG A 111 12.80 22.16 -1.67
N SER A 112 12.22 21.83 -2.83
CA SER A 112 10.99 22.46 -3.32
C SER A 112 9.77 22.28 -2.41
N LEU A 113 9.80 21.32 -1.47
CA LEU A 113 8.75 21.13 -0.46
C LEU A 113 8.84 22.08 0.73
N GLU A 114 9.96 22.79 0.93
CA GLU A 114 10.13 23.66 2.09
C GLU A 114 9.16 24.84 2.06
N GLY A 115 8.47 25.07 3.18
CA GLY A 115 7.44 26.10 3.29
C GLY A 115 6.07 25.72 2.71
N THR A 116 5.95 24.53 2.10
CA THR A 116 4.67 23.99 1.62
C THR A 116 3.92 23.30 2.75
N GLN A 117 2.60 23.16 2.61
CA GLN A 117 1.78 22.39 3.56
C GLN A 117 2.05 20.90 3.50
N LEU A 118 2.54 20.39 2.36
CA LEU A 118 2.95 18.99 2.20
C LEU A 118 4.15 18.59 3.09
N SER A 119 4.88 19.57 3.62
CA SER A 119 5.98 19.32 4.56
C SER A 119 5.51 18.97 5.99
N ILE A 120 4.21 19.11 6.29
CA ILE A 120 3.67 18.77 7.61
C ILE A 120 3.68 17.26 7.80
N LYS A 121 4.53 16.78 8.72
CA LYS A 121 4.76 15.35 8.98
C LYS A 121 3.48 14.55 9.22
N GLN A 122 2.47 15.13 9.85
CA GLN A 122 1.21 14.46 10.17
C GLN A 122 0.30 14.23 8.96
N LEU A 123 0.59 14.82 7.80
CA LEU A 123 -0.05 14.44 6.54
C LEU A 123 0.51 13.11 6.00
N GLY A 124 1.73 12.74 6.42
CA GLY A 124 2.49 11.63 5.88
C GLY A 124 2.62 10.39 6.76
N GLY A 125 1.72 10.19 7.74
CA GLY A 125 1.65 8.98 8.56
C GLY A 125 2.92 8.62 9.35
N ASP A 126 2.91 7.46 10.03
CA ASP A 126 4.09 6.90 10.71
C ASP A 126 4.80 5.89 9.80
N ALA A 127 5.76 6.36 9.02
CA ALA A 127 6.56 5.53 8.13
C ALA A 127 7.55 4.61 8.86
N ALA A 128 7.77 4.77 10.17
CA ALA A 128 8.76 3.99 10.90
C ALA A 128 8.43 2.49 10.89
N ARG A 129 7.14 2.16 10.83
CA ARG A 129 6.64 0.78 10.79
C ARG A 129 7.10 0.05 9.53
N ILE A 130 6.78 0.56 8.35
CA ILE A 130 7.16 -0.06 7.07
C ILE A 130 8.69 -0.15 6.93
N MET A 131 9.41 0.89 7.33
CA MET A 131 10.87 0.95 7.22
C MET A 131 11.60 -0.13 8.05
N SER A 132 10.90 -0.79 8.97
CA SER A 132 11.45 -1.89 9.78
C SER A 132 11.34 -3.27 9.13
N TYR A 133 10.63 -3.44 8.01
CA TYR A 133 10.39 -4.75 7.38
C TYR A 133 11.68 -5.49 7.04
N LYS A 134 12.68 -4.76 6.52
CA LYS A 134 14.01 -5.34 6.22
C LYS A 134 14.69 -5.99 7.42
N HIS A 135 14.36 -5.56 8.64
CA HIS A 135 14.91 -6.10 9.88
C HIS A 135 13.99 -7.15 10.51
N ILE A 136 12.67 -6.91 10.50
CA ILE A 136 11.69 -7.79 11.14
C ILE A 136 11.44 -9.08 10.35
N LEU A 137 11.44 -9.03 9.02
CA LEU A 137 11.17 -10.21 8.19
C LEU A 137 12.18 -11.34 8.44
N PRO A 138 13.51 -11.10 8.49
CA PRO A 138 14.47 -12.13 8.87
C PRO A 138 14.25 -12.71 10.27
N GLU A 139 13.90 -11.88 11.26
CA GLU A 139 13.62 -12.34 12.63
C GLU A 139 12.40 -13.28 12.69
N MET A 140 11.49 -13.17 11.73
CA MET A 140 10.32 -14.05 11.60
C MET A 140 10.60 -15.35 10.83
N GLY A 141 11.79 -15.47 10.21
CA GLY A 141 12.22 -16.63 9.46
C GLY A 141 12.19 -16.46 7.93
N PHE A 142 11.86 -15.28 7.41
CA PHE A 142 11.98 -15.03 5.98
C PHE A 142 13.45 -15.00 5.56
N GLU A 143 13.76 -15.73 4.48
CA GLU A 143 15.08 -15.75 3.85
C GLU A 143 15.07 -14.89 2.57
N GLU A 144 16.25 -14.56 2.03
CA GLU A 144 16.41 -13.83 0.75
C GLU A 144 15.64 -12.48 0.68
N VAL A 145 15.54 -11.78 1.81
CA VAL A 145 14.79 -10.51 1.91
C VAL A 145 15.43 -9.43 1.04
N THR A 146 14.70 -9.02 0.00
CA THR A 146 15.09 -7.95 -0.93
C THR A 146 14.17 -6.74 -0.77
N GLU A 147 14.76 -5.54 -0.65
CA GLU A 147 14.04 -4.27 -0.61
C GLU A 147 14.30 -3.49 -1.90
N ARG A 148 13.24 -3.00 -2.54
CA ARG A 148 13.33 -2.08 -3.68
C ARG A 148 12.55 -0.82 -3.33
N LYS A 149 13.10 0.33 -3.69
CA LYS A 149 12.50 1.65 -3.42
C LYS A 149 12.29 2.38 -4.72
N TYR A 150 11.08 2.87 -4.93
CA TYR A 150 10.70 3.62 -6.11
C TYR A 150 10.26 5.01 -5.71
N ALA A 151 10.98 6.03 -6.16
CA ALA A 151 10.56 7.41 -6.00
C ALA A 151 9.43 7.71 -6.98
N VAL A 152 8.23 7.93 -6.47
CA VAL A 152 7.04 8.23 -7.25
C VAL A 152 6.69 9.72 -7.12
N PRO A 153 6.66 10.49 -8.22
CA PRO A 153 6.29 11.91 -8.19
C PRO A 153 4.92 12.12 -7.54
N ILE A 154 4.77 13.18 -6.75
CA ILE A 154 3.48 13.51 -6.10
C ILE A 154 2.51 14.22 -7.05
N ASN A 155 3.03 14.70 -8.19
CA ASN A 155 2.33 15.42 -9.24
C ASN A 155 3.13 15.24 -10.57
N PRO A 156 2.65 15.73 -11.73
CA PRO A 156 3.28 15.47 -13.04
C PRO A 156 4.52 16.33 -13.33
N TRP A 157 5.31 16.72 -12.32
CA TRP A 157 6.51 17.54 -12.51
C TRP A 157 7.64 16.81 -13.24
N ALA A 158 7.79 15.51 -13.01
CA ALA A 158 8.92 14.74 -13.51
C ALA A 158 8.88 14.62 -15.05
N PRO A 159 10.03 14.79 -15.75
CA PRO A 159 10.07 14.70 -17.20
C PRO A 159 9.78 13.27 -17.70
N GLY A 160 9.26 13.18 -18.93
CA GLY A 160 8.93 11.91 -19.59
C GLY A 160 7.45 11.52 -19.47
N LYS A 161 6.90 10.91 -20.53
CA LYS A 161 5.47 10.58 -20.62
C LYS A 161 5.02 9.64 -19.48
N GLN A 162 5.83 8.64 -19.17
CA GLN A 162 5.51 7.66 -18.12
C GLN A 162 5.56 8.29 -16.72
N SER A 163 6.61 9.06 -16.41
CA SER A 163 6.74 9.73 -15.11
C SER A 163 5.62 10.74 -14.85
N LYS A 164 5.20 11.49 -15.90
CA LYS A 164 4.04 12.38 -15.80
C LYS A 164 2.75 11.63 -15.52
N ALA A 165 2.48 10.54 -16.26
CA ALA A 165 1.29 9.72 -16.03
C ALA A 165 1.29 9.13 -14.61
N MET A 166 2.43 8.63 -14.14
CA MET A 166 2.60 8.12 -12.79
C MET A 166 2.37 9.21 -11.74
N GLY A 167 2.85 10.43 -11.97
CA GLY A 167 2.60 11.60 -11.12
C GLY A 167 1.13 12.00 -11.05
N GLU A 168 0.39 11.95 -12.16
CA GLU A 168 -1.07 12.20 -12.15
C GLU A 168 -1.84 11.13 -11.38
N MET A 169 -1.48 9.86 -11.58
CA MET A 169 -2.07 8.74 -10.84
C MET A 169 -1.80 8.87 -9.35
N ASN A 170 -0.55 9.16 -8.96
CA ASN A 170 -0.19 9.30 -7.56
C ASN A 170 -0.83 10.52 -6.92
N LYS A 171 -0.91 11.66 -7.63
CA LYS A 171 -1.65 12.84 -7.16
C LYS A 171 -3.11 12.49 -6.83
N THR A 172 -3.75 11.70 -7.68
CA THR A 172 -5.13 11.21 -7.45
C THR A 172 -5.20 10.37 -6.18
N ASN A 173 -4.25 9.44 -6.00
CA ASN A 173 -4.16 8.61 -4.79
C ASN A 173 -3.96 9.45 -3.52
N ILE A 174 -3.05 10.43 -3.56
CA ILE A 174 -2.79 11.33 -2.42
C ILE A 174 -4.05 12.13 -2.08
N LEU A 175 -4.74 12.70 -3.08
CA LEU A 175 -5.96 13.48 -2.83
C LEU A 175 -7.09 12.65 -2.20
N ALA A 176 -7.19 11.37 -2.58
CA ALA A 176 -8.15 10.44 -2.00
C ALA A 176 -7.78 10.03 -0.57
N SER A 177 -6.49 9.88 -0.26
CA SER A 177 -6.00 9.36 1.03
C SER A 177 -5.69 10.44 2.07
N MET A 178 -5.36 11.67 1.67
CA MET A 178 -4.84 12.71 2.57
C MET A 178 -5.78 13.03 3.74
N ARG A 179 -7.10 13.10 3.48
CA ARG A 179 -8.10 13.35 4.54
C ARG A 179 -8.25 12.17 5.50
N PRO A 180 -8.57 10.94 5.05
CA PRO A 180 -8.75 9.81 5.97
C PRO A 180 -7.49 9.50 6.77
N MET A 181 -6.29 9.69 6.19
CA MET A 181 -5.02 9.41 6.86
C MET A 181 -4.65 10.45 7.93
N SER A 182 -4.98 11.73 7.73
CA SER A 182 -4.56 12.80 8.64
C SER A 182 -5.62 13.19 9.69
N THR A 183 -6.92 12.99 9.40
CA THR A 183 -8.00 13.54 10.23
C THR A 183 -7.93 13.05 11.68
N ALA A 184 -7.79 11.75 11.92
CA ALA A 184 -7.78 11.21 13.28
C ALA A 184 -6.56 11.69 14.08
N ILE A 185 -5.40 11.78 13.45
CA ILE A 185 -4.16 12.27 14.09
C ILE A 185 -4.31 13.76 14.42
N LEU A 186 -4.69 14.59 13.44
CA LEU A 186 -4.78 16.03 13.62
C LEU A 186 -5.86 16.40 14.66
N THR A 187 -7.03 15.77 14.60
CA THR A 187 -8.14 16.11 15.49
C THR A 187 -8.06 15.43 16.86
N LYS A 188 -7.92 14.09 16.91
CA LYS A 188 -8.01 13.34 18.18
C LYS A 188 -6.70 13.32 18.96
N VAL A 189 -5.55 13.36 18.27
CA VAL A 189 -4.23 13.31 18.93
C VAL A 189 -3.67 14.70 19.16
N LEU A 190 -3.74 15.58 18.15
CA LEU A 190 -3.18 16.93 18.22
C LEU A 190 -4.19 18.04 18.56
N GLY A 191 -5.48 17.71 18.68
CA GLY A 191 -6.50 18.65 19.13
C GLY A 191 -6.88 19.74 18.13
N TRP A 192 -6.57 19.57 16.83
CA TRP A 192 -6.96 20.53 15.80
C TRP A 192 -8.48 20.55 15.62
N SER A 193 -9.02 21.72 15.27
CA SER A 193 -10.41 21.81 14.83
C SER A 193 -10.56 21.20 13.44
N THR A 194 -11.76 20.68 13.14
CA THR A 194 -12.08 20.20 11.79
C THR A 194 -11.87 21.27 10.73
N SER A 195 -12.20 22.53 11.03
CA SER A 195 -11.99 23.66 10.12
C SER A 195 -10.50 23.89 9.82
N GLY A 196 -9.62 23.80 10.83
CA GLY A 196 -8.18 23.94 10.64
C GLY A 196 -7.60 22.79 9.80
N VAL A 197 -8.13 21.58 9.96
CA VAL A 197 -7.78 20.45 9.09
C VAL A 197 -8.23 20.72 7.65
N ASP A 198 -9.46 21.15 7.43
CA ASP A 198 -9.97 21.42 6.08
C ASP A 198 -9.19 22.57 5.39
N GLU A 199 -8.80 23.62 6.13
CA GLU A 199 -7.92 24.69 5.64
C GLU A 199 -6.54 24.16 5.22
N LEU A 200 -5.92 23.33 6.07
CA LEU A 200 -4.66 22.68 5.76
C LEU A 200 -4.76 21.83 4.48
N LEU A 201 -5.79 20.98 4.38
CA LEU A 201 -6.00 20.11 3.23
C LEU A 201 -6.28 20.89 1.95
N ALA A 202 -6.97 22.03 2.04
CA ALA A 202 -7.19 22.93 0.91
C ALA A 202 -5.89 23.56 0.42
N ALA A 203 -4.99 23.95 1.32
CA ALA A 203 -3.70 24.50 0.96
C ALA A 203 -2.73 23.42 0.42
N ALA A 204 -2.69 22.23 1.03
CA ALA A 204 -1.91 21.09 0.53
C ALA A 204 -2.35 20.65 -0.88
N ARG A 205 -3.63 20.79 -1.23
CA ARG A 205 -4.13 20.55 -2.59
C ARG A 205 -3.54 21.52 -3.61
N LYS A 206 -3.42 22.80 -3.25
CA LYS A 206 -2.77 23.81 -4.12
C LYS A 206 -1.29 23.49 -4.33
N ASP A 207 -0.62 22.98 -3.30
CA ASP A 207 0.76 22.51 -3.42
C ASP A 207 0.87 21.31 -4.37
N LEU A 208 -0.05 20.35 -4.29
CA LEU A 208 -0.08 19.21 -5.23
C LEU A 208 -0.36 19.62 -6.68
N ASP A 209 -1.07 20.73 -6.92
CA ASP A 209 -1.29 21.28 -8.25
C ASP A 209 -0.04 21.99 -8.81
N ASN A 210 0.90 22.39 -7.96
CA ASN A 210 2.08 23.15 -8.36
C ASN A 210 3.22 22.24 -8.83
N THR A 211 3.45 22.18 -10.14
CA THR A 211 4.52 21.40 -10.75
C THR A 211 5.93 21.97 -10.55
N GLN A 212 6.07 23.13 -9.89
CA GLN A 212 7.36 23.60 -9.39
C GLN A 212 7.77 22.92 -8.07
N ILE A 213 6.85 22.17 -7.44
CA ILE A 213 7.14 21.32 -6.29
C ILE A 213 7.54 19.94 -6.82
N HIS A 214 8.85 19.69 -6.85
CA HIS A 214 9.48 18.44 -7.28
C HIS A 214 9.47 17.37 -6.17
N GLY A 215 8.28 17.16 -5.58
CA GLY A 215 8.08 16.20 -4.50
C GLY A 215 7.90 14.77 -5.01
N PHE A 216 8.31 13.80 -4.20
CA PHE A 216 8.05 12.38 -4.42
C PHE A 216 7.69 11.70 -3.09
N MET A 217 7.05 10.54 -3.20
CA MET A 217 6.89 9.57 -2.12
C MET A 217 7.61 8.29 -2.51
N THR A 218 8.09 7.53 -1.53
CA THR A 218 8.74 6.24 -1.82
C THR A 218 7.71 5.11 -1.71
N LEU A 219 7.59 4.30 -2.76
CA LEU A 219 6.91 3.00 -2.77
C LEU A 219 7.94 1.88 -2.62
#